data_AF-Q27W11-F1
#
_entry.id   AF-Q27W11-F1
#
_cell.length_a   1.000
_cell.length_b   1.000
_cell.length_c   1.000
_cell.angle_alpha   90.00
_cell.angle_beta   90.00
_cell.angle_gamma   90.00
#
_symmetry.space_group_name_H-M   'P 1'
#
loop_
_entity.id
_entity.type
_entity.pdbx_description
1 polymer ?
#
loop_
_entity_poly.entity_id
_entity_poly.type
_entity_poly.pdbx_seq_one_letter_code
_entity_poly.pdbx_strand_id
1 'polypeptide(L)'
;AEHVFGCVLCCPGCFSLFRGSAVMDDNVLKMYTTPPTEARHYIQFEQGEDRWLCTLMLQQGHRIDYCAGSDALTFAPETFNEFFNQRRRWSPSTLANMMDLLASWRDTVRINDNISRPYMLYQFVLMASTIIAPSTVILMITGSYHSVFKLSIFESYLLSLLPVVIYLAICLTMKSDIQILAAAVITALYAVIMMIATVGTVISIVTENFGSPNVVFLTGLTTIFLIAGILHPQEFFCLVYGALYFMVVPSTFILLTIFYLCNLNNVSWGTRETPKKLTKEEEEEQERVNEDKKKKKESKSFLNRLGITNLIRDLRDLIKNFLGSRATIEKVSASCQTDENNCLARTVSRNSRNSVQSKDTSMNMNVEDVVPPGRE
;
A
#
# COMPACT_ATOMS: atom_id res chain seq x y z
N ALA A 1 -17.86 11.13 -19.13
CA ALA A 1 -19.16 10.64 -18.63
C ALA A 1 -19.62 11.43 -17.41
N GLU A 2 -18.83 11.52 -16.33
CA GLU A 2 -19.22 12.20 -15.07
C GLU A 2 -19.70 13.65 -15.27
N HIS A 3 -18.94 14.46 -16.01
CA HIS A 3 -19.31 15.85 -16.32
C HIS A 3 -20.63 16.00 -17.10
N VAL A 4 -21.04 14.98 -17.85
CA VAL A 4 -22.32 15.01 -18.60
C VAL A 4 -23.51 14.75 -17.68
N PHE A 5 -23.32 13.94 -16.64
CA PHE A 5 -24.39 13.57 -15.71
C PHE A 5 -24.42 14.41 -14.41
N GLY A 6 -23.42 15.24 -14.18
CA GLY A 6 -23.29 16.05 -12.98
C GLY A 6 -21.90 16.65 -12.86
N CYS A 7 -21.20 16.35 -11.77
CA CYS A 7 -19.85 16.84 -11.52
C CYS A 7 -18.78 15.77 -11.77
N VAL A 8 -17.54 16.21 -11.98
CA VAL A 8 -16.36 15.33 -11.96
C VAL A 8 -15.98 15.06 -10.49
N LEU A 9 -15.59 13.81 -10.17
CA LEU A 9 -15.24 13.44 -8.80
C LEU A 9 -13.79 13.76 -8.39
N CYS A 10 -12.96 14.19 -9.34
CA CYS A 10 -11.55 14.50 -9.11
C CYS A 10 -11.05 15.51 -10.12
N CYS A 11 -10.56 16.63 -9.63
CA CYS A 11 -9.68 17.55 -10.34
C CYS A 11 -8.24 16.99 -10.27
N PRO A 12 -7.54 16.74 -11.38
CA PRO A 12 -6.17 16.28 -11.32
C PRO A 12 -5.24 17.41 -10.84
N GLY A 13 -4.30 17.10 -9.93
CA GLY A 13 -3.39 18.11 -9.39
C GLY A 13 -2.48 18.81 -10.42
N CYS A 14 -2.27 18.23 -11.61
CA CYS A 14 -1.40 18.82 -12.64
C CYS A 14 -2.01 20.02 -13.38
N PHE A 15 -3.33 20.09 -13.52
CA PHE A 15 -3.98 21.19 -14.24
C PHE A 15 -5.43 21.36 -13.82
N SER A 16 -5.64 22.16 -12.78
CA SER A 16 -6.95 22.46 -12.20
C SER A 16 -6.97 23.89 -11.67
N LEU A 17 -8.10 24.58 -11.83
CA LEU A 17 -8.31 25.94 -11.29
C LEU A 17 -9.44 25.90 -10.27
N PHE A 18 -9.14 26.32 -9.04
CA PHE A 18 -10.12 26.42 -7.96
C PHE A 18 -10.45 27.88 -7.66
N ARG A 19 -11.73 28.16 -7.44
CA ARG A 19 -12.16 29.47 -6.93
C ARG A 19 -11.74 29.56 -5.47
N GLY A 20 -10.93 30.56 -5.11
CA GLY A 20 -10.47 30.75 -3.73
C GLY A 20 -11.60 30.77 -2.72
N SER A 21 -12.72 31.44 -3.01
CA SER A 21 -13.88 31.47 -2.10
C SER A 21 -14.55 30.10 -1.86
N ALA A 22 -14.43 29.16 -2.80
CA ALA A 22 -14.98 27.80 -2.65
C ALA A 22 -14.04 26.89 -1.86
N VAL A 23 -12.73 27.10 -2.00
CA VAL A 23 -11.72 26.40 -1.17
C VAL A 23 -11.75 26.90 0.28
N MET A 24 -11.94 28.22 0.45
CA MET A 24 -12.01 28.88 1.76
C MET A 24 -13.37 28.70 2.46
N ASP A 25 -14.28 27.90 1.91
CA ASP A 25 -15.52 27.54 2.59
C ASP A 25 -15.22 26.80 3.90
N ASP A 26 -15.91 27.16 4.98
CA ASP A 26 -15.53 26.84 6.37
C ASP A 26 -15.32 25.34 6.58
N ASN A 27 -16.18 24.51 5.97
CA ASN A 27 -16.09 23.06 6.08
C ASN A 27 -15.07 22.44 5.12
N VAL A 28 -14.78 23.08 3.96
CA VAL A 28 -13.81 22.55 2.99
C VAL A 28 -12.41 22.68 3.57
N LEU A 29 -11.97 23.91 3.89
CA LEU A 29 -10.60 24.14 4.33
C LEU A 29 -10.29 23.46 5.66
N LYS A 30 -11.24 23.53 6.62
CA LYS A 30 -11.08 22.93 7.95
C LYS A 30 -10.91 21.42 7.86
N MET A 31 -11.72 20.73 7.06
CA MET A 31 -11.62 19.28 6.89
C MET A 31 -10.39 18.88 6.08
N TYR A 32 -10.05 19.65 5.05
CA TYR A 32 -8.87 19.38 4.23
C TYR A 32 -7.55 19.50 5.02
N THR A 33 -7.48 20.42 5.97
CA THR A 33 -6.30 20.65 6.82
C THR A 33 -6.26 19.78 8.08
N THR A 34 -7.27 18.93 8.29
CA THR A 34 -7.32 18.04 9.46
C THR A 34 -6.23 16.97 9.37
N PRO A 35 -5.36 16.82 10.40
CA PRO A 35 -4.31 15.82 10.36
C PRO A 35 -4.89 14.39 10.41
N PRO A 36 -4.28 13.42 9.72
CA PRO A 36 -4.78 12.05 9.69
C PRO A 36 -4.54 11.34 11.02
N THR A 37 -5.62 10.99 11.71
CA THR A 37 -5.58 10.27 13.00
C THR A 37 -5.98 8.79 12.88
N GLU A 38 -6.77 8.42 11.88
CA GLU A 38 -7.33 7.09 11.70
C GLU A 38 -6.85 6.47 10.38
N ALA A 39 -6.86 5.14 10.29
CA ALA A 39 -6.38 4.42 9.08
C ALA A 39 -7.06 4.90 7.78
N ARG A 40 -8.36 5.22 7.83
CA ARG A 40 -9.10 5.77 6.67
C ARG A 40 -8.56 7.14 6.24
N HIS A 41 -8.18 7.99 7.20
CA HIS A 41 -7.66 9.33 6.95
C HIS A 41 -6.35 9.28 6.16
N TYR A 42 -5.45 8.33 6.45
CA TYR A 42 -4.22 8.17 5.68
C TYR A 42 -4.49 7.83 4.19
N ILE A 43 -5.51 7.03 3.91
CA ILE A 43 -5.90 6.66 2.54
C ILE A 43 -6.59 7.83 1.81
N GLN A 44 -7.45 8.58 2.51
CA GLN A 44 -8.19 9.67 1.89
C GLN A 44 -7.37 10.97 1.82
N PHE A 45 -6.80 11.41 2.93
CA PHE A 45 -6.19 12.74 3.07
C PHE A 45 -4.78 12.78 2.48
N GLU A 46 -3.96 11.74 2.69
CA GLU A 46 -2.55 11.76 2.27
C GLU A 46 -2.31 11.10 0.91
N GLN A 47 -2.89 9.93 0.67
CA GLN A 47 -2.76 9.27 -0.63
C GLN A 47 -3.62 9.94 -1.71
N GLY A 48 -4.70 10.62 -1.29
CA GLY A 48 -5.83 11.01 -2.12
C GLY A 48 -6.18 12.49 -2.11
N GLU A 49 -5.25 13.37 -1.78
CA GLU A 49 -5.54 14.78 -1.48
C GLU A 49 -6.41 15.50 -2.53
N ASP A 50 -6.13 15.32 -3.82
CA ASP A 50 -6.92 15.88 -4.92
C ASP A 50 -8.40 15.42 -4.86
N ARG A 51 -8.61 14.11 -4.67
CA ARG A 51 -9.95 13.51 -4.57
C ARG A 51 -10.65 13.95 -3.31
N TRP A 52 -9.93 14.00 -2.20
CA TRP A 52 -10.47 14.42 -0.91
C TRP A 52 -10.98 15.85 -0.97
N LEU A 53 -10.19 16.78 -1.53
CA LEU A 53 -10.62 18.16 -1.73
C LEU A 53 -11.88 18.23 -2.61
N CYS A 54 -11.92 17.47 -3.70
CA CYS A 54 -13.09 17.44 -4.57
C CYS A 54 -14.33 16.89 -3.86
N THR A 55 -14.20 15.80 -3.10
CA THR A 55 -15.30 15.24 -2.31
C THR A 55 -15.87 16.26 -1.32
N LEU A 56 -15.00 16.99 -0.60
CA LEU A 56 -15.42 18.06 0.31
C LEU A 56 -16.17 19.19 -0.41
N MET A 57 -15.65 19.65 -1.55
CA MET A 57 -16.29 20.70 -2.34
C MET A 57 -17.67 20.25 -2.84
N LEU A 58 -17.79 19.02 -3.32
CA LEU A 58 -19.07 18.44 -3.78
C LEU A 58 -20.07 18.33 -2.63
N GLN A 59 -19.62 17.91 -1.44
CA GLN A 59 -20.45 17.82 -0.23
C GLN A 59 -20.89 19.20 0.30
N GLN A 60 -20.14 20.27 0.03
CA GLN A 60 -20.52 21.65 0.35
C GLN A 60 -21.32 22.36 -0.76
N GLY A 61 -21.76 21.63 -1.80
CA GLY A 61 -22.62 22.21 -2.84
C GLY A 61 -21.89 22.86 -4.01
N HIS A 62 -20.56 22.81 -4.03
CA HIS A 62 -19.79 23.36 -5.15
C HIS A 62 -19.81 22.43 -6.36
N ARG A 63 -19.73 23.03 -7.55
CA ARG A 63 -19.68 22.32 -8.82
C ARG A 63 -18.23 22.11 -9.26
N ILE A 64 -17.95 20.94 -9.81
CA ILE A 64 -16.65 20.60 -10.41
C ILE A 64 -16.86 20.18 -11.85
N ASP A 65 -16.25 20.93 -12.78
CA ASP A 65 -16.44 20.78 -14.23
C ASP A 65 -15.16 20.40 -14.96
N TYR A 66 -15.34 19.60 -16.02
CA TYR A 66 -14.29 19.34 -17.01
C TYR A 66 -14.35 20.40 -18.11
N CYS A 67 -13.21 21.00 -18.45
CA CYS A 67 -13.10 21.92 -19.58
C CYS A 67 -12.47 21.21 -20.77
N ALA A 68 -13.24 20.97 -21.85
CA ALA A 68 -12.72 20.25 -23.01
C ALA A 68 -11.61 21.00 -23.78
N GLY A 69 -11.48 22.32 -23.59
CA GLY A 69 -10.40 23.12 -24.19
C GLY A 69 -9.18 23.30 -23.30
N SER A 70 -9.12 22.62 -22.16
CA SER A 70 -8.00 22.70 -21.23
C SER A 70 -7.03 21.54 -21.50
N ASP A 71 -5.88 21.85 -22.09
CA ASP A 71 -4.84 20.86 -22.41
C ASP A 71 -3.67 20.95 -21.43
N ALA A 72 -3.19 19.79 -20.97
CA ALA A 72 -2.01 19.67 -20.12
C ALA A 72 -1.15 18.48 -20.56
N LEU A 73 0.17 18.70 -20.56
CA LEU A 73 1.15 17.64 -20.76
C LEU A 73 1.71 17.22 -19.40
N THR A 74 1.72 15.91 -19.13
CA THR A 74 2.34 15.37 -17.92
C THR A 74 3.06 14.06 -18.23
N PHE A 75 4.00 13.68 -17.37
CA PHE A 75 4.72 12.42 -17.49
C PHE A 75 3.84 11.26 -17.02
N ALA A 76 3.68 10.27 -17.89
CA ALA A 76 3.07 8.99 -17.53
C ALA A 76 4.14 8.04 -16.96
N PRO A 77 3.76 7.05 -16.13
CA PRO A 77 4.68 6.00 -15.73
C PRO A 77 5.25 5.28 -16.96
N GLU A 78 6.57 5.18 -17.06
CA GLU A 78 7.24 4.49 -18.18
C GLU A 78 7.70 3.09 -17.78
N THR A 79 7.84 2.85 -16.47
CA THR A 79 8.24 1.54 -15.94
C THR A 79 7.10 0.82 -15.22
N PHE A 80 7.18 -0.51 -15.19
CA PHE A 80 6.21 -1.34 -14.47
C PHE A 80 6.16 -1.02 -12.97
N ASN A 81 7.32 -0.69 -12.38
CA ASN A 81 7.43 -0.32 -10.97
C ASN A 81 6.70 1.00 -10.68
N GLU A 82 6.96 2.05 -11.46
CA GLU A 82 6.27 3.33 -11.34
C GLU A 82 4.75 3.18 -11.48
N PHE A 83 4.31 2.38 -12.45
CA PHE A 83 2.89 2.13 -12.68
C PHE A 83 2.22 1.45 -11.46
N PHE A 84 2.82 0.38 -10.93
CA PHE A 84 2.28 -0.32 -9.75
C PHE A 84 2.26 0.58 -8.52
N ASN A 85 3.33 1.34 -8.28
CA ASN A 85 3.41 2.28 -7.16
C ASN A 85 2.44 3.46 -7.29
N GLN A 86 2.19 3.96 -8.50
CA GLN A 86 1.16 4.97 -8.74
C GLN A 86 -0.23 4.41 -8.40
N ARG A 87 -0.55 3.21 -8.90
CA ARG A 87 -1.86 2.57 -8.69
C ARG A 87 -2.10 2.15 -7.24
N ARG A 88 -1.04 1.82 -6.50
CA ARG A 88 -1.07 1.60 -5.05
C ARG A 88 -1.66 2.78 -4.29
N ARG A 89 -1.42 4.01 -4.74
CA ARG A 89 -1.96 5.24 -4.15
C ARG A 89 -3.37 5.56 -4.67
N TRP A 90 -3.53 5.53 -6.00
CA TRP A 90 -4.74 6.05 -6.65
C TRP A 90 -5.97 5.17 -6.43
N SER A 91 -5.82 3.85 -6.48
CA SER A 91 -6.96 2.93 -6.40
C SER A 91 -7.62 2.94 -5.02
N PRO A 92 -6.88 2.78 -3.90
CA PRO A 92 -7.48 2.88 -2.56
C PRO A 92 -8.14 4.23 -2.28
N SER A 93 -7.48 5.34 -2.64
CA SER A 93 -8.04 6.68 -2.47
C SER A 93 -9.34 6.86 -3.26
N THR A 94 -9.40 6.36 -4.50
CA THR A 94 -10.63 6.41 -5.31
C THR A 94 -11.77 5.68 -4.61
N LEU A 95 -11.51 4.44 -4.13
CA LEU A 95 -12.52 3.65 -3.44
C LEU A 95 -12.97 4.33 -2.14
N ALA A 96 -12.03 4.84 -1.35
CA ALA A 96 -12.35 5.49 -0.07
C ALA A 96 -13.18 6.76 -0.25
N ASN A 97 -12.85 7.62 -1.21
CA ASN A 97 -13.61 8.85 -1.48
C ASN A 97 -14.99 8.56 -2.10
N MET A 98 -15.08 7.53 -2.95
CA MET A 98 -16.36 7.09 -3.51
C MET A 98 -17.28 6.51 -2.43
N MET A 99 -16.74 5.71 -1.50
CA MET A 99 -17.49 5.20 -0.35
C MET A 99 -18.00 6.35 0.55
N ASP A 100 -17.17 7.36 0.80
CA ASP A 100 -17.57 8.53 1.60
C ASP A 100 -18.70 9.33 0.95
N LEU A 101 -18.56 9.64 -0.34
CA LEU A 101 -19.58 10.33 -1.12
C LEU A 101 -20.89 9.53 -1.17
N LEU A 102 -20.81 8.21 -1.35
CA LEU A 102 -21.98 7.32 -1.35
C LEU A 102 -22.60 7.17 0.04
N ALA A 103 -21.84 7.31 1.12
CA ALA A 103 -22.40 7.31 2.48
C ALA A 103 -23.17 8.60 2.77
N SER A 104 -22.66 9.75 2.33
CA SER A 104 -23.29 11.07 2.51
C SER A 104 -24.30 11.45 1.43
N TRP A 105 -24.65 10.53 0.52
CA TRP A 105 -25.35 10.85 -0.74
C TRP A 105 -26.65 11.63 -0.57
N ARG A 106 -27.41 11.38 0.52
CA ARG A 106 -28.71 12.05 0.76
C ARG A 106 -28.53 13.53 1.03
N ASP A 107 -27.51 13.87 1.81
CA ASP A 107 -27.21 15.25 2.18
C ASP A 107 -26.52 15.95 1.01
N THR A 108 -25.59 15.26 0.33
CA THR A 108 -24.95 15.79 -0.88
C THR A 108 -25.96 16.14 -1.96
N VAL A 109 -26.94 15.28 -2.26
CA VAL A 109 -28.01 15.57 -3.25
C VAL A 109 -28.95 16.68 -2.78
N ARG A 110 -29.10 16.87 -1.45
CA ARG A 110 -29.94 17.95 -0.90
C ARG A 110 -29.24 19.32 -1.01
N ILE A 111 -27.93 19.35 -0.83
CA ILE A 111 -27.11 20.57 -0.77
C ILE A 111 -26.61 20.98 -2.17
N ASN A 112 -26.26 20.00 -3.02
CA ASN A 112 -25.66 20.23 -4.33
C ASN A 112 -26.65 19.94 -5.46
N ASP A 113 -27.18 21.00 -6.07
CA ASP A 113 -28.13 20.90 -7.20
C ASP A 113 -27.53 20.22 -8.44
N ASN A 114 -26.20 20.13 -8.54
CA ASN A 114 -25.50 19.49 -9.66
C ASN A 114 -25.29 17.98 -9.46
N ILE A 115 -25.70 17.44 -8.31
CA ILE A 115 -25.60 16.00 -7.99
C ILE A 115 -27.01 15.43 -7.83
N SER A 116 -27.39 14.55 -8.74
CA SER A 116 -28.72 13.94 -8.77
C SER A 116 -28.73 12.53 -8.18
N ARG A 117 -29.92 12.01 -7.81
CA ARG A 117 -30.06 10.60 -7.36
C ARG A 117 -29.62 9.58 -8.42
N PRO A 118 -29.96 9.73 -9.72
CA PRO A 118 -29.43 8.86 -10.77
C PRO A 118 -27.91 8.91 -10.89
N TYR A 119 -27.30 10.09 -10.70
CA TYR A 119 -25.84 10.22 -10.67
C TYR A 119 -25.22 9.42 -9.50
N MET A 120 -25.83 9.49 -8.30
CA MET A 120 -25.38 8.68 -7.16
C MET A 120 -25.57 7.18 -7.39
N LEU A 121 -26.64 6.76 -8.07
CA LEU A 121 -26.82 5.37 -8.49
C LEU A 121 -25.73 4.94 -9.48
N TYR A 122 -25.37 5.79 -10.44
CA TYR A 122 -24.26 5.53 -11.36
C TYR A 122 -22.94 5.33 -10.60
N GLN A 123 -22.62 6.18 -9.63
CA GLN A 123 -21.43 6.04 -8.81
C GLN A 123 -21.44 4.76 -7.96
N PHE A 124 -22.61 4.37 -7.43
CA PHE A 124 -22.77 3.09 -6.74
C PHE A 124 -22.50 1.90 -7.66
N VAL A 125 -23.04 1.91 -8.89
CA VAL A 125 -22.83 0.85 -9.88
C VAL A 125 -21.35 0.77 -10.29
N LEU A 126 -20.67 1.90 -10.46
CA LEU A 126 -19.23 1.93 -10.74
C LEU A 126 -18.41 1.29 -9.60
N MET A 127 -18.73 1.64 -8.35
CA MET A 127 -18.06 1.05 -7.18
C MET A 127 -18.29 -0.46 -7.12
N ALA A 128 -19.54 -0.91 -7.27
CA ALA A 128 -19.90 -2.31 -7.25
C ALA A 128 -19.21 -3.09 -8.39
N SER A 129 -19.15 -2.49 -9.58
CA SER A 129 -18.46 -3.08 -10.74
C SER A 129 -16.96 -3.24 -10.48
N THR A 130 -16.32 -2.27 -9.83
CA THR A 130 -14.90 -2.33 -9.46
C THR A 130 -14.61 -3.48 -8.50
N ILE A 131 -15.52 -3.74 -7.54
CA ILE A 131 -15.39 -4.85 -6.57
C ILE A 131 -15.58 -6.21 -7.26
N ILE A 132 -16.49 -6.32 -8.24
CA ILE A 132 -16.81 -7.57 -8.93
C ILE A 132 -15.78 -7.88 -10.06
N ALA A 133 -15.13 -6.86 -10.62
CA ALA A 133 -14.26 -7.00 -11.79
C ALA A 133 -13.16 -8.06 -11.68
N PRO A 134 -12.42 -8.23 -10.55
CA PRO A 134 -11.42 -9.29 -10.43
C PRO A 134 -12.03 -10.69 -10.61
N SER A 135 -13.23 -10.93 -10.05
CA SER A 135 -13.95 -12.19 -10.19
C SER A 135 -14.40 -12.43 -11.64
N THR A 136 -14.89 -11.40 -12.32
CA THR A 136 -15.25 -11.49 -13.75
C THR A 136 -14.07 -11.91 -14.60
N VAL A 137 -12.88 -11.35 -14.37
CA VAL A 137 -11.66 -11.70 -15.13
C VAL A 137 -11.22 -13.14 -14.85
N ILE A 138 -11.33 -13.62 -13.60
CA ILE A 138 -11.04 -15.03 -13.25
C ILE A 138 -12.01 -15.98 -13.98
N LEU A 139 -13.31 -15.65 -14.01
CA LEU A 139 -14.31 -16.44 -14.73
C LEU A 139 -14.06 -16.45 -16.25
N MET A 140 -13.63 -15.32 -16.81
CA MET A 140 -13.25 -15.24 -18.23
C MET A 140 -12.09 -16.20 -18.54
N ILE A 141 -11.01 -16.16 -17.75
CA ILE A 141 -9.86 -17.07 -17.90
C ILE A 141 -10.30 -18.54 -17.73
N THR A 142 -11.16 -18.81 -16.75
CA THR A 142 -11.73 -20.14 -16.52
C THR A 142 -12.46 -20.67 -17.75
N GLY A 143 -13.32 -19.85 -18.37
CA GLY A 143 -14.03 -20.22 -19.59
C GLY A 143 -13.07 -20.48 -20.74
N SER A 144 -12.01 -19.68 -20.88
CA SER A 144 -10.99 -19.91 -21.91
C SER A 144 -10.22 -21.21 -21.73
N TYR A 145 -9.86 -21.58 -20.50
CA TYR A 145 -9.23 -22.87 -20.22
C TYR A 145 -10.14 -24.04 -20.55
N HIS A 146 -11.42 -23.94 -20.21
CA HIS A 146 -12.41 -24.94 -20.57
C HIS A 146 -12.51 -25.12 -22.10
N SER A 147 -12.61 -24.02 -22.85
CA SER A 147 -12.75 -24.05 -24.31
C SER A 147 -11.52 -24.61 -25.03
N VAL A 148 -10.31 -24.26 -24.57
CA VAL A 148 -9.04 -24.62 -25.24
C VAL A 148 -8.50 -25.97 -24.77
N PHE A 149 -8.36 -26.16 -23.46
CA PHE A 149 -7.75 -27.37 -22.90
C PHE A 149 -8.74 -28.51 -22.70
N LYS A 150 -10.05 -28.26 -22.92
CA LYS A 150 -11.13 -29.24 -22.73
C LYS A 150 -11.16 -29.85 -21.32
N LEU A 151 -10.67 -29.10 -20.33
CA LEU A 151 -10.72 -29.46 -18.92
C LEU A 151 -12.14 -29.30 -18.38
N SER A 152 -12.48 -29.94 -17.26
CA SER A 152 -13.74 -29.62 -16.59
C SER A 152 -13.75 -28.16 -16.12
N ILE A 153 -14.95 -27.58 -15.96
CA ILE A 153 -15.10 -26.19 -15.50
C ILE A 153 -14.44 -26.00 -14.13
N PHE A 154 -14.58 -27.00 -13.24
CA PHE A 154 -14.00 -26.96 -11.89
C PHE A 154 -12.47 -26.98 -11.92
N GLU A 155 -11.85 -27.85 -12.72
CA GLU A 155 -10.39 -27.89 -12.88
C GLU A 155 -9.85 -26.60 -13.50
N SER A 156 -10.56 -26.07 -14.50
CA SER A 156 -10.23 -24.80 -15.15
C SER A 156 -10.27 -23.65 -14.13
N TYR A 157 -11.26 -23.64 -13.26
CA TYR A 157 -11.40 -22.64 -12.20
C TYR A 157 -10.26 -22.73 -11.20
N LEU A 158 -9.94 -23.93 -10.70
CA LEU A 158 -8.83 -24.14 -9.77
C LEU A 158 -7.48 -23.71 -10.38
N LEU A 159 -7.26 -24.03 -11.66
CA LEU A 159 -6.06 -23.60 -12.39
C LEU A 159 -5.97 -22.08 -12.51
N SER A 160 -7.09 -21.40 -12.78
CA SER A 160 -7.12 -19.93 -12.88
C SER A 160 -6.83 -19.21 -11.55
N LEU A 161 -7.17 -19.84 -10.42
CA LEU A 161 -6.91 -19.30 -9.08
C LEU A 161 -5.46 -19.46 -8.62
N LEU A 162 -4.72 -20.43 -9.17
CA LEU A 162 -3.39 -20.76 -8.68
C LEU A 162 -2.42 -19.57 -8.70
N PRO A 163 -2.28 -18.78 -9.79
CA PRO A 163 -1.40 -17.61 -9.78
C PRO A 163 -1.90 -16.50 -8.84
N VAL A 164 -3.22 -16.39 -8.64
CA VAL A 164 -3.86 -15.41 -7.76
C VAL A 164 -3.50 -15.68 -6.31
N VAL A 165 -3.65 -16.93 -5.86
CA VAL A 165 -3.33 -17.35 -4.49
C VAL A 165 -1.84 -17.24 -4.22
N ILE A 166 -0.99 -17.63 -5.18
CA ILE A 166 0.46 -17.46 -5.07
C ILE A 166 0.83 -15.99 -4.90
N TYR A 167 0.27 -15.12 -5.74
CA TYR A 167 0.57 -13.69 -5.67
C TYR A 167 0.07 -13.04 -4.38
N LEU A 168 -1.11 -13.45 -3.90
CA LEU A 168 -1.64 -13.01 -2.60
C LEU A 168 -0.71 -13.42 -1.46
N ALA A 169 -0.22 -14.67 -1.45
CA ALA A 169 0.73 -15.14 -0.44
C ALA A 169 2.05 -14.34 -0.47
N ILE A 170 2.56 -13.99 -1.67
CA ILE A 170 3.73 -13.13 -1.83
C ILE A 170 3.47 -11.73 -1.26
N CYS A 171 2.31 -11.14 -1.56
CA CYS A 171 1.95 -9.80 -1.09
C CYS A 171 1.79 -9.70 0.43
N LEU A 172 1.33 -10.78 1.07
CA LEU A 172 1.16 -10.83 2.52
C LEU A 172 2.46 -11.11 3.29
N THR A 173 3.52 -11.62 2.63
CA THR A 173 4.73 -12.10 3.32
C THR A 173 6.02 -11.37 2.93
N MET A 174 6.11 -10.85 1.71
CA MET A 174 7.35 -10.30 1.16
C MET A 174 7.34 -8.76 1.09
N LYS A 175 8.52 -8.16 0.85
CA LYS A 175 8.66 -6.70 0.68
C LYS A 175 8.16 -6.22 -0.68
N SER A 176 7.76 -4.96 -0.77
CA SER A 176 7.15 -4.34 -1.95
C SER A 176 7.95 -4.56 -3.25
N ASP A 177 9.28 -4.46 -3.24
CA ASP A 177 10.10 -4.68 -4.44
C ASP A 177 9.96 -6.11 -5.02
N ILE A 178 9.89 -7.11 -4.13
CA ILE A 178 9.72 -8.51 -4.53
C ILE A 178 8.30 -8.74 -5.02
N GLN A 179 7.31 -8.08 -4.41
CA GLN A 179 5.92 -8.14 -4.87
C GLN A 179 5.79 -7.58 -6.29
N ILE A 180 6.39 -6.42 -6.58
CA ILE A 180 6.37 -5.81 -7.93
C ILE A 180 7.10 -6.71 -8.94
N LEU A 181 8.24 -7.29 -8.57
CA LEU A 181 8.94 -8.24 -9.43
C LEU A 181 8.09 -9.49 -9.72
N ALA A 182 7.47 -10.07 -8.70
CA ALA A 182 6.56 -11.20 -8.85
C ALA A 182 5.36 -10.83 -9.74
N ALA A 183 4.81 -9.63 -9.57
CA ALA A 183 3.74 -9.13 -10.41
C ALA A 183 4.15 -9.01 -11.88
N ALA A 184 5.38 -8.54 -12.17
CA ALA A 184 5.90 -8.47 -13.53
C ALA A 184 6.02 -9.85 -14.17
N VAL A 185 6.57 -10.83 -13.43
CA VAL A 185 6.70 -12.22 -13.91
C VAL A 185 5.33 -12.86 -14.15
N ILE A 186 4.40 -12.72 -13.20
CA ILE A 186 3.05 -13.28 -13.33
C ILE A 186 2.27 -12.56 -14.44
N THR A 187 2.50 -11.25 -14.65
CA THR A 187 1.92 -10.51 -15.78
C THR A 187 2.39 -11.07 -17.13
N ALA A 188 3.67 -11.40 -17.27
CA ALA A 188 4.18 -12.03 -18.49
C ALA A 188 3.53 -13.40 -18.74
N LEU A 189 3.33 -14.21 -17.69
CA LEU A 189 2.59 -15.47 -17.79
C LEU A 189 1.12 -15.24 -18.16
N TYR A 190 0.47 -14.25 -17.55
CA TYR A 190 -0.89 -13.89 -17.87
C TYR A 190 -1.05 -13.37 -19.28
N ALA A 191 -0.06 -12.65 -19.85
CA ALA A 191 -0.11 -12.24 -21.24
C ALA A 191 -0.18 -13.46 -22.18
N VAL A 192 0.59 -14.52 -21.91
CA VAL A 192 0.52 -15.78 -22.66
C VAL A 192 -0.84 -16.45 -22.48
N ILE A 193 -1.36 -16.50 -21.25
CA ILE A 193 -2.70 -17.03 -20.96
C ILE A 193 -3.78 -16.23 -21.70
N MET A 194 -3.65 -14.91 -21.76
CA MET A 194 -4.60 -14.04 -22.45
C MET A 194 -4.55 -14.21 -23.96
N MET A 195 -3.37 -14.48 -24.55
CA MET A 195 -3.28 -14.87 -25.96
C MET A 195 -4.03 -16.18 -26.24
N ILE A 196 -3.88 -17.17 -25.36
CA ILE A 196 -4.66 -18.42 -25.42
C ILE A 196 -6.15 -18.12 -25.25
N ALA A 197 -6.51 -17.22 -24.34
CA ALA A 197 -7.89 -16.81 -24.09
C ALA A 197 -8.54 -16.14 -25.30
N THR A 198 -7.81 -15.31 -26.05
CA THR A 198 -8.29 -14.74 -27.31
C THR A 198 -8.63 -15.85 -28.31
N VAL A 199 -7.74 -16.84 -28.49
CA VAL A 199 -7.99 -17.99 -29.38
C VAL A 199 -9.20 -18.80 -28.89
N GLY A 200 -9.26 -19.08 -27.59
CA GLY A 200 -10.38 -19.78 -26.97
C GLY A 200 -11.71 -19.07 -27.17
N THR A 201 -11.70 -17.74 -27.11
CA THR A 201 -12.91 -16.95 -27.37
C THR A 201 -13.31 -17.01 -28.84
N VAL A 202 -12.37 -16.90 -29.78
CA VAL A 202 -12.68 -17.04 -31.21
C VAL A 202 -13.33 -18.40 -31.49
N ILE A 203 -12.81 -19.47 -30.88
CA ILE A 203 -13.42 -20.80 -30.95
C ILE A 203 -14.85 -20.77 -30.36
N SER A 204 -15.03 -20.25 -29.14
CA SER A 204 -16.35 -20.16 -28.51
C SER A 204 -17.34 -19.33 -29.32
N ILE A 205 -16.94 -18.25 -30.01
CA ILE A 205 -17.82 -17.46 -30.89
C ILE A 205 -18.34 -18.32 -32.05
N VAL A 206 -17.49 -19.19 -32.60
CA VAL A 206 -17.83 -20.02 -33.76
C VAL A 206 -18.60 -21.28 -33.35
N THR A 207 -18.33 -21.84 -32.17
CA THR A 207 -18.87 -23.14 -31.74
C THR A 207 -20.01 -23.05 -30.73
N GLU A 208 -20.09 -21.99 -29.95
CA GLU A 208 -21.10 -21.82 -28.89
C GLU A 208 -22.18 -20.80 -29.28
N ASN A 209 -23.30 -20.85 -28.56
CA ASN A 209 -24.35 -19.84 -28.69
C ASN A 209 -23.86 -18.47 -28.19
N PHE A 210 -24.39 -17.40 -28.78
CA PHE A 210 -24.13 -16.00 -28.38
C PHE A 210 -24.33 -15.69 -26.88
N GLY A 211 -25.03 -16.56 -26.14
CA GLY A 211 -25.23 -16.43 -24.71
C GLY A 211 -24.06 -16.86 -23.84
N SER A 212 -22.95 -17.36 -24.39
CA SER A 212 -21.81 -17.73 -23.55
C SER A 212 -21.14 -16.49 -22.93
N PRO A 213 -20.77 -16.52 -21.63
CA PRO A 213 -20.29 -15.34 -20.93
C PRO A 213 -19.09 -14.65 -21.59
N ASN A 214 -18.17 -15.44 -22.14
CA ASN A 214 -16.97 -14.94 -22.81
C ASN A 214 -17.31 -14.17 -24.09
N VAL A 215 -18.26 -14.67 -24.88
CA VAL A 215 -18.69 -14.05 -26.15
C VAL A 215 -19.40 -12.73 -25.87
N VAL A 216 -20.33 -12.72 -24.90
CA VAL A 216 -21.05 -11.50 -24.50
C VAL A 216 -20.07 -10.44 -23.98
N PHE A 217 -19.14 -10.83 -23.10
CA PHE A 217 -18.16 -9.90 -22.53
C PHE A 217 -17.27 -9.28 -23.61
N LEU A 218 -16.67 -10.09 -24.48
CA LEU A 218 -15.74 -9.58 -25.49
C LEU A 218 -16.42 -8.79 -26.60
N THR A 219 -17.60 -9.23 -27.03
CA THR A 219 -18.40 -8.48 -28.01
C THR A 219 -18.83 -7.14 -27.43
N GLY A 220 -19.30 -7.12 -26.17
CA GLY A 220 -19.66 -5.90 -25.46
C GLY A 220 -18.46 -4.95 -25.30
N LEU A 221 -17.31 -5.46 -24.83
CA LEU A 221 -16.09 -4.68 -24.65
C LEU A 221 -15.63 -4.05 -25.98
N THR A 222 -15.54 -4.86 -27.04
CA THR A 222 -15.14 -4.41 -28.37
C THR A 222 -16.11 -3.36 -28.92
N THR A 223 -17.41 -3.59 -28.76
CA THR A 223 -18.46 -2.66 -29.21
C THR A 223 -18.35 -1.31 -28.50
N ILE A 224 -18.18 -1.30 -27.17
CA ILE A 224 -18.06 -0.07 -26.39
C ILE A 224 -16.83 0.73 -26.82
N PHE A 225 -15.67 0.08 -26.97
CA PHE A 225 -14.46 0.77 -27.40
C PHE A 225 -14.53 1.26 -28.85
N LEU A 226 -15.09 0.47 -29.77
CA LEU A 226 -15.28 0.89 -31.16
C LEU A 226 -16.21 2.11 -31.25
N ILE A 227 -17.36 2.08 -30.57
CA ILE A 227 -18.28 3.24 -30.51
C ILE A 227 -17.57 4.45 -29.92
N ALA A 228 -16.83 4.28 -28.81
CA ALA A 228 -16.09 5.37 -28.19
C ALA A 228 -15.04 5.98 -29.15
N GLY A 229 -14.28 5.15 -29.87
CA GLY A 229 -13.31 5.63 -30.86
C GLY A 229 -13.96 6.35 -32.04
N ILE A 230 -15.09 5.86 -32.55
CA ILE A 230 -15.84 6.52 -33.63
C ILE A 230 -16.35 7.90 -33.18
N LEU A 231 -16.80 8.01 -31.93
CA LEU A 231 -17.27 9.28 -31.35
C LEU A 231 -16.13 10.26 -31.03
N HIS A 232 -14.87 9.81 -31.01
CA HIS A 232 -13.69 10.66 -30.72
C HIS A 232 -12.62 10.45 -31.80
N PRO A 233 -12.80 11.02 -33.02
CA PRO A 233 -11.93 10.74 -34.17
C PRO A 233 -10.44 11.05 -33.97
N GLN A 234 -10.11 12.04 -33.15
CA GLN A 234 -8.72 12.39 -32.81
C GLN A 234 -8.02 11.26 -32.03
N GLU A 235 -8.78 10.54 -31.21
CA GLU A 235 -8.30 9.45 -30.35
C GLU A 235 -8.53 8.07 -30.97
N PHE A 236 -9.03 7.99 -32.21
CA PHE A 236 -9.39 6.72 -32.86
C PHE A 236 -8.20 5.76 -32.93
N PHE A 237 -6.99 6.28 -33.19
CA PHE A 237 -5.77 5.47 -33.26
C PHE A 237 -5.37 4.84 -31.92
N CYS A 238 -5.88 5.34 -30.79
CA CYS A 238 -5.64 4.75 -29.47
C CYS A 238 -6.23 3.33 -29.35
N LEU A 239 -7.20 2.97 -30.20
CA LEU A 239 -7.75 1.61 -30.28
C LEU A 239 -6.71 0.54 -30.65
N VAL A 240 -5.66 0.91 -31.40
CA VAL A 240 -4.58 -0.02 -31.77
C VAL A 240 -3.86 -0.54 -30.51
N TYR A 241 -3.66 0.32 -29.52
CA TYR A 241 -3.05 -0.04 -28.25
C TYR A 241 -4.00 -0.87 -27.35
N GLY A 242 -5.31 -0.91 -27.66
CA GLY A 242 -6.30 -1.70 -26.94
C GLY A 242 -6.01 -3.20 -26.93
N ALA A 243 -5.36 -3.74 -27.97
CA ALA A 243 -4.93 -5.14 -27.99
C ALA A 243 -3.90 -5.46 -26.90
N LEU A 244 -2.94 -4.54 -26.67
CA LEU A 244 -1.98 -4.65 -25.58
C LEU A 244 -2.68 -4.55 -24.23
N TYR A 245 -3.63 -3.63 -24.09
CA TYR A 245 -4.43 -3.50 -22.88
C TYR A 245 -5.17 -4.80 -22.56
N PHE A 246 -5.78 -5.44 -23.55
CA PHE A 246 -6.48 -6.72 -23.39
C PHE A 246 -5.56 -7.83 -22.86
N MET A 247 -4.34 -7.93 -23.37
CA MET A 247 -3.36 -8.92 -22.90
C MET A 247 -2.98 -8.76 -21.42
N VAL A 248 -3.02 -7.53 -20.90
CA VAL A 248 -2.64 -7.24 -19.50
C VAL A 248 -3.82 -7.07 -18.55
N VAL A 249 -5.06 -7.32 -19.01
CA VAL A 249 -6.28 -7.25 -18.18
C VAL A 249 -6.16 -8.01 -16.85
N PRO A 250 -5.61 -9.25 -16.77
CA PRO A 250 -5.44 -9.92 -15.49
C PRO A 250 -4.50 -9.18 -14.54
N SER A 251 -3.46 -8.53 -15.06
CA SER A 251 -2.56 -7.72 -14.24
C SER A 251 -3.29 -6.49 -13.68
N THR A 252 -4.04 -5.78 -14.52
CA THR A 252 -4.68 -4.52 -14.12
C THR A 252 -5.89 -4.71 -13.18
N PHE A 253 -6.63 -5.81 -13.31
CA PHE A 253 -7.82 -6.07 -12.50
C PHE A 253 -7.57 -7.02 -11.32
N ILE A 254 -6.67 -8.00 -11.45
CA ILE A 254 -6.42 -8.98 -10.37
C ILE A 254 -5.16 -8.60 -9.59
N LEU A 255 -4.00 -8.53 -10.25
CA LEU A 255 -2.71 -8.34 -9.56
C LEU A 255 -2.64 -6.95 -8.90
N LEU A 256 -3.02 -5.88 -9.60
CA LEU A 256 -3.07 -4.54 -9.00
C LEU A 256 -4.01 -4.51 -7.80
N THR A 257 -5.18 -5.14 -7.88
CA THR A 257 -6.15 -5.19 -6.78
C THR A 257 -5.58 -5.83 -5.53
N ILE A 258 -4.92 -6.98 -5.69
CA ILE A 258 -4.23 -7.65 -4.57
C ILE A 258 -3.12 -6.75 -4.03
N PHE A 259 -2.31 -6.16 -4.93
CA PHE A 259 -1.16 -5.36 -4.56
C PHE A 259 -1.55 -4.14 -3.73
N TYR A 260 -2.50 -3.32 -4.20
CA TYR A 260 -2.86 -2.10 -3.48
C TYR A 260 -3.61 -2.40 -2.18
N LEU A 261 -4.39 -3.50 -2.11
CA LEU A 261 -5.08 -3.90 -0.86
C LEU A 261 -4.10 -4.43 0.19
N CYS A 262 -3.06 -5.14 -0.22
CA CYS A 262 -2.05 -5.66 0.71
C CYS A 262 -1.05 -4.59 1.16
N ASN A 263 -0.96 -3.44 0.45
CA ASN A 263 -0.01 -2.36 0.74
C ASN A 263 -0.69 -1.06 1.18
N LEU A 264 -1.90 -1.13 1.76
CA LEU A 264 -2.61 0.05 2.29
C LEU A 264 -1.83 0.76 3.40
N ASN A 265 -1.02 0.01 4.14
CA ASN A 265 -0.17 0.51 5.23
C ASN A 265 1.00 1.37 4.74
N ASN A 266 1.38 1.26 3.48
CA ASN A 266 2.46 2.06 2.92
C ASN A 266 1.86 3.39 2.41
N VAL A 267 2.26 4.51 3.01
CA VAL A 267 1.84 5.86 2.59
C VAL A 267 2.97 6.66 1.92
N SER A 268 4.11 6.02 1.63
CA SER A 268 5.27 6.66 1.01
C SER A 268 4.96 7.05 -0.44
N TRP A 269 5.08 8.34 -0.81
CA TRP A 269 5.03 8.77 -2.21
C TRP A 269 5.59 10.19 -2.42
N GLY A 270 6.02 10.48 -3.65
CA GLY A 270 6.44 11.83 -4.06
C GLY A 270 7.59 12.38 -3.21
N THR A 271 7.56 13.70 -2.94
CA THR A 271 8.58 14.40 -2.14
C THR A 271 8.42 14.21 -0.63
N ARG A 272 7.29 13.62 -0.17
CA ARG A 272 7.00 13.40 1.26
C ARG A 272 8.00 12.44 1.93
N GLU A 273 8.72 11.65 1.15
CA GLU A 273 9.82 10.81 1.62
C GLU A 273 11.11 11.03 0.82
N THR A 274 11.48 12.30 0.59
CA THR A 274 12.92 12.54 0.62
C THR A 274 13.33 12.32 2.08
N PRO A 275 14.07 11.24 2.44
CA PRO A 275 14.88 11.35 3.65
C PRO A 275 15.61 12.69 3.50
N LYS A 276 15.52 13.56 4.52
CA LYS A 276 16.36 14.76 4.58
C LYS A 276 17.70 14.35 3.97
N LYS A 277 18.10 14.95 2.85
CA LYS A 277 19.45 14.73 2.32
C LYS A 277 20.34 14.94 3.52
N LEU A 278 20.92 13.84 4.00
CA LEU A 278 21.80 13.88 5.14
C LEU A 278 22.81 14.96 4.77
N THR A 279 23.03 15.90 5.66
CA THR A 279 24.06 16.91 5.47
C THR A 279 25.36 16.16 5.13
N LYS A 280 26.29 16.69 4.34
CA LYS A 280 27.52 15.93 3.97
C LYS A 280 28.21 15.28 5.19
N GLU A 281 28.13 15.96 6.34
CA GLU A 281 28.61 15.48 7.64
C GLU A 281 27.83 14.25 8.15
N GLU A 282 26.50 14.22 8.00
CA GLU A 282 25.64 13.10 8.40
C GLU A 282 25.73 11.93 7.41
N GLU A 283 25.98 12.17 6.10
CA GLU A 283 26.28 11.11 5.12
C GLU A 283 27.60 10.43 5.44
N GLU A 284 28.65 11.21 5.71
CA GLU A 284 29.96 10.69 6.13
C GLU A 284 29.87 9.93 7.46
N GLU A 285 29.07 10.40 8.42
CA GLU A 285 28.87 9.69 9.69
C GLU A 285 28.11 8.38 9.49
N GLN A 286 27.08 8.36 8.64
CA GLN A 286 26.34 7.16 8.28
C GLN A 286 27.25 6.14 7.56
N GLU A 287 28.12 6.60 6.65
CA GLU A 287 29.11 5.77 5.97
C GLU A 287 30.14 5.20 6.95
N ARG A 288 30.71 6.03 7.84
CA ARG A 288 31.62 5.57 8.90
C ARG A 288 30.96 4.51 9.80
N VAL A 289 29.72 4.74 10.22
CA VAL A 289 28.96 3.79 11.05
C VAL A 289 28.68 2.49 10.29
N ASN A 290 28.40 2.54 8.99
CA ASN A 290 28.15 1.37 8.15
C ASN A 290 29.43 0.59 7.85
N GLU A 291 30.55 1.26 7.62
CA GLU A 291 31.87 0.64 7.52
C GLU A 291 32.28 -0.04 8.82
N ASP A 292 32.08 0.61 9.97
CA ASP A 292 32.36 0.04 11.28
C ASP A 292 31.49 -1.18 11.57
N LYS A 293 30.21 -1.15 11.15
CA LYS A 293 29.33 -2.32 11.22
C LYS A 293 29.81 -3.44 10.31
N LYS A 294 30.27 -3.15 9.08
CA LYS A 294 30.87 -4.15 8.16
C LYS A 294 32.14 -4.74 8.76
N LYS A 295 33.09 -3.91 9.23
CA LYS A 295 34.33 -4.36 9.88
C LYS A 295 34.06 -5.20 11.13
N LYS A 296 33.08 -4.83 11.97
CA LYS A 296 32.65 -5.63 13.12
C LYS A 296 32.01 -6.96 12.71
N LYS A 297 31.26 -7.00 11.60
CA LYS A 297 30.62 -8.21 11.08
C LYS A 297 31.64 -9.14 10.43
N GLU A 298 32.61 -8.60 9.68
CA GLU A 298 33.74 -9.33 9.12
C GLU A 298 34.68 -9.85 10.19
N SER A 299 35.02 -9.05 11.21
CA SER A 299 35.82 -9.49 12.35
C SER A 299 35.12 -10.61 13.14
N LYS A 300 33.81 -10.50 13.41
CA LYS A 300 33.02 -11.58 14.03
C LYS A 300 32.94 -12.83 13.15
N SER A 301 32.78 -12.66 11.83
CA SER A 301 32.76 -13.75 10.85
C SER A 301 34.12 -14.45 10.76
N PHE A 302 35.21 -13.69 10.76
CA PHE A 302 36.59 -14.16 10.74
C PHE A 302 36.96 -14.88 12.04
N LEU A 303 36.63 -14.33 13.20
CA LEU A 303 36.83 -14.96 14.51
C LEU A 303 36.04 -16.26 14.67
N ASN A 304 34.82 -16.32 14.10
CA ASN A 304 34.04 -17.56 14.04
C ASN A 304 34.66 -18.59 13.08
N ARG A 305 35.18 -18.16 11.92
CA ARG A 305 35.83 -19.04 10.94
C ARG A 305 37.18 -19.57 11.41
N LEU A 306 37.89 -18.84 12.25
CA LEU A 306 39.14 -19.28 12.89
C LEU A 306 38.92 -20.14 14.16
N GLY A 307 37.68 -20.41 14.55
CA GLY A 307 37.36 -21.26 15.72
C GLY A 307 37.75 -20.66 17.09
N ILE A 308 38.27 -19.42 17.11
CA ILE A 308 38.75 -18.73 18.32
C ILE A 308 37.60 -18.40 19.26
N THR A 309 36.38 -18.19 18.76
CA THR A 309 35.20 -17.91 19.59
C THR A 309 34.80 -19.10 20.45
N ASN A 310 34.97 -20.33 19.94
CA ASN A 310 34.77 -21.55 20.73
C ASN A 310 35.92 -21.73 21.73
N LEU A 311 37.16 -21.48 21.33
CA LEU A 311 38.33 -21.56 22.21
C LEU A 311 38.24 -20.58 23.40
N ILE A 312 37.78 -19.34 23.18
CA ILE A 312 37.61 -18.34 24.24
C ILE A 312 36.44 -18.71 25.17
N ARG A 313 35.39 -19.35 24.64
CA ARG A 313 34.28 -19.85 25.46
C ARG A 313 34.76 -21.01 26.34
N ASP A 314 35.49 -21.96 25.77
CA ASP A 314 36.06 -23.09 26.50
C ASP A 314 37.10 -22.63 27.53
N LEU A 315 37.95 -21.66 27.20
CA LEU A 315 38.90 -21.06 28.14
C LEU A 315 38.18 -20.29 29.27
N ARG A 316 37.10 -19.58 28.96
CA ARG A 316 36.29 -18.87 29.96
C ARG A 316 35.60 -19.85 30.90
N ASP A 317 35.08 -20.96 30.39
CA ASP A 317 34.43 -21.99 31.19
C ASP A 317 35.46 -22.77 32.01
N LEU A 318 36.65 -23.01 31.47
CA LEU A 318 37.81 -23.54 32.21
C LEU A 318 38.24 -22.60 33.34
N ILE A 319 38.39 -21.29 33.07
CA ILE A 319 38.74 -20.28 34.07
C ILE A 319 37.64 -20.16 35.14
N LYS A 320 36.36 -20.20 34.76
CA LYS A 320 35.24 -20.21 35.73
C LYS A 320 35.23 -21.47 36.58
N ASN A 321 35.55 -22.63 36.03
CA ASN A 321 35.64 -23.89 36.78
C ASN A 321 36.88 -23.92 37.69
N PHE A 322 37.98 -23.27 37.28
CA PHE A 322 39.21 -23.16 38.07
C PHE A 322 39.07 -22.13 39.21
N LEU A 323 38.47 -20.97 38.94
CA LEU A 323 38.14 -19.96 39.97
C LEU A 323 37.01 -20.43 40.88
N GLY A 324 36.03 -21.15 40.34
CA GLY A 324 34.96 -21.82 41.09
C GLY A 324 35.52 -22.89 42.03
N SER A 325 36.53 -23.65 41.60
CA SER A 325 37.25 -24.59 42.48
C SER A 325 38.02 -23.88 43.61
N ARG A 326 38.53 -22.67 43.38
CA ARG A 326 39.21 -21.89 44.42
C ARG A 326 38.22 -21.40 45.50
N ALA A 327 37.00 -21.03 45.11
CA ALA A 327 35.92 -20.69 46.05
C ALA A 327 35.39 -21.92 46.83
N THR A 328 35.48 -23.12 46.25
CA THR A 328 35.16 -24.37 46.95
C THR A 328 36.25 -24.76 47.95
N ILE A 329 37.52 -24.47 47.66
CA ILE A 329 38.63 -24.71 48.60
C ILE A 329 38.57 -23.76 49.80
N GLU A 330 38.16 -22.48 49.63
CA GLU A 330 37.94 -21.57 50.77
C GLU A 330 36.75 -21.98 51.64
N LYS A 331 35.68 -22.55 51.06
CA LYS A 331 34.53 -23.06 51.83
C LYS A 331 34.80 -24.36 52.57
N VAL A 332 35.73 -25.19 52.11
CA VAL A 332 36.16 -26.41 52.82
C VAL A 332 37.22 -26.09 53.90
N SER A 333 38.03 -25.03 53.74
CA SER A 333 38.94 -24.57 54.79
C SER A 333 38.25 -23.77 55.91
N ALA A 334 37.12 -23.11 55.62
CA ALA A 334 36.35 -22.36 56.62
C ALA A 334 35.41 -23.23 57.49
N SER A 335 35.15 -24.50 57.12
CA SER A 335 34.32 -25.42 57.90
C SER A 335 35.11 -26.27 58.92
N CYS A 336 36.38 -25.94 59.18
CA CYS A 336 37.22 -26.61 60.18
C CYS A 336 37.70 -25.69 61.32
N GLN A 337 37.23 -24.44 61.38
CA GLN A 337 37.56 -23.50 62.45
C GLN A 337 36.39 -22.53 62.72
N THR A 338 35.28 -23.01 63.27
CA THR A 338 34.35 -22.24 64.14
C THR A 338 33.18 -23.12 64.62
N ASP A 339 33.47 -24.31 65.14
CA ASP A 339 32.57 -25.02 66.09
C ASP A 339 32.84 -24.62 67.55
N GLU A 340 33.75 -23.66 67.76
CA GLU A 340 33.99 -23.00 69.04
C GLU A 340 33.75 -21.50 68.87
N ASN A 341 32.48 -21.09 68.75
CA ASN A 341 32.03 -19.76 69.19
C ASN A 341 30.50 -19.67 69.10
N ASN A 342 29.89 -20.26 70.12
CA ASN A 342 28.84 -19.64 70.93
C ASN A 342 27.78 -18.82 70.17
N CYS A 343 26.54 -19.28 70.10
CA CYS A 343 25.70 -19.38 71.30
C CYS A 343 25.75 -18.08 72.14
N LEU A 344 25.54 -16.93 71.51
CA LEU A 344 25.16 -15.65 72.12
C LEU A 344 24.62 -14.75 70.99
N ALA A 345 23.53 -14.04 71.24
CA ALA A 345 22.85 -13.08 70.34
C ALA A 345 21.87 -13.64 69.27
N ARG A 346 21.11 -14.69 69.60
CA ARG A 346 19.66 -14.63 69.33
C ARG A 346 19.04 -13.79 70.43
N THR A 347 18.60 -12.58 70.11
CA THR A 347 17.51 -11.78 70.73
C THR A 347 17.77 -10.33 70.35
N VAL A 348 16.71 -9.61 69.94
CA VAL A 348 16.60 -8.17 69.61
C VAL A 348 16.19 -7.91 68.14
N SER A 349 14.86 -7.80 67.97
CA SER A 349 14.10 -6.85 67.14
C SER A 349 14.40 -6.80 65.63
N ARG A 350 13.50 -7.14 64.68
CA ARG A 350 12.04 -7.01 64.56
C ARG A 350 11.55 -5.58 64.84
N ASN A 351 11.51 -4.70 63.81
CA ASN A 351 10.38 -3.82 63.47
C ASN A 351 10.66 -2.77 62.36
N SER A 352 9.58 -2.43 61.65
CA SER A 352 9.33 -1.26 60.75
C SER A 352 9.85 -1.37 59.30
N ARG A 353 9.09 -1.63 58.22
CA ARG A 353 7.83 -1.10 57.61
C ARG A 353 7.89 0.32 57.00
N ASN A 354 7.95 0.35 55.65
CA ASN A 354 7.20 1.12 54.63
C ASN A 354 7.18 2.67 54.53
N SER A 355 7.00 3.12 53.26
CA SER A 355 6.47 4.42 52.73
C SER A 355 7.53 5.50 52.33
N VAL A 356 7.41 6.37 51.31
CA VAL A 356 6.41 6.71 50.26
C VAL A 356 7.04 7.75 49.28
N GLN A 357 6.69 7.67 47.97
CA GLN A 357 6.36 8.74 46.99
C GLN A 357 7.38 9.73 46.33
N SER A 358 6.91 10.21 45.17
CA SER A 358 7.44 10.91 43.98
C SER A 358 7.78 12.40 44.05
N LYS A 359 8.52 12.93 43.05
CA LYS A 359 8.30 14.28 42.45
C LYS A 359 8.91 14.46 41.04
N ASP A 360 8.20 15.27 40.26
CA ASP A 360 8.30 15.59 38.81
C ASP A 360 9.47 16.48 38.36
N THR A 361 9.71 16.54 37.04
CA THR A 361 10.40 17.66 36.38
C THR A 361 9.77 17.95 35.02
N SER A 362 9.35 19.20 34.80
CA SER A 362 8.73 19.75 33.59
C SER A 362 9.79 20.31 32.62
N MET A 363 9.50 20.26 31.31
CA MET A 363 10.30 20.94 30.28
C MET A 363 9.38 21.62 29.25
N ASN A 364 9.47 22.95 29.18
CA ASN A 364 8.79 23.81 28.22
C ASN A 364 9.48 23.72 26.84
N MET A 365 8.70 23.65 25.76
CA MET A 365 9.15 23.95 24.39
C MET A 365 8.38 25.15 23.86
N ASN A 366 9.11 26.23 23.56
CA ASN A 366 8.65 27.31 22.69
C ASN A 366 8.86 26.88 21.24
N VAL A 367 7.82 27.01 20.41
CA VAL A 367 7.87 26.83 18.96
C VAL A 367 7.77 28.22 18.33
N GLU A 368 8.82 28.65 17.63
CA GLU A 368 8.78 29.84 16.77
C GLU A 368 8.46 29.41 15.34
N ASP A 369 7.40 30.01 14.77
CA ASP A 369 6.98 29.83 13.38
C ASP A 369 7.86 30.64 12.42
N VAL A 370 8.42 29.99 11.40
CA VAL A 370 9.17 30.63 10.32
C VAL A 370 8.28 30.77 9.09
N VAL A 371 7.91 32.02 8.78
CA VAL A 371 7.20 32.40 7.53
C VAL A 371 8.22 32.61 6.41
N PRO A 372 8.06 32.02 5.21
CA PRO A 372 8.95 32.29 4.08
C PRO A 372 8.61 33.65 3.40
N PRO A 373 9.60 34.39 2.88
CA PRO A 373 9.36 35.69 2.26
C PRO A 373 8.79 35.53 0.85
N GLY A 374 7.72 36.30 0.58
CA GLY A 374 7.15 36.48 -0.75
C GLY A 374 8.12 37.15 -1.71
N ARG A 375 8.06 36.76 -2.98
CA ARG A 375 8.72 37.48 -4.07
C ARG A 375 7.80 38.60 -4.55
N GLU A 376 8.36 39.80 -4.61
CA GLU A 376 7.82 41.01 -5.23
C GLU A 376 7.63 40.87 -6.75
#